data_AF-A0A3C1DGB4-F1
#
_entry.id   AF-A0A3C1DGB4-F1
#
_cell.length_a   1.000
_cell.length_b   1.000
_cell.length_c   1.000
_cell.angle_alpha   90.00
_cell.angle_beta   90.00
_cell.angle_gamma   90.00
#
_symmetry.space_group_name_H-M   'P 1'
#
loop_
_entity.id
_entity.type
_entity.pdbx_description
1 polymer ?
#
loop_
_entity_poly.entity_id
_entity_poly.type
_entity_poly.pdbx_seq_one_letter_code
_entity_poly.pdbx_strand_id
1 'polypeptide(L)'
;MTEGPELGGGRPIDTLDGYFTRWSQLHGGVDPRGSWLIRGWLTLAYRCAKPLTAVGLSPNGVTVLGVLVAAVVPLLAWLGVEHANSIWLWAALIVTVLTGLLDNLDGAVAVISGRTSRAGYVLDSVADRFS
;
A
#
# COMPACT_ATOMS: atom_id res chain seq x y z
N MET A 1 12.66 29.83 1.17
CA MET A 1 11.55 29.28 1.99
C MET A 1 10.71 28.43 1.06
N THR A 2 11.03 27.14 0.92
CA THR A 2 10.21 26.19 0.15
C THR A 2 9.17 25.65 1.10
N GLU A 3 7.94 26.13 0.95
CA GLU A 3 6.79 25.56 1.66
C GLU A 3 6.64 24.10 1.19
N GLY A 4 7.10 23.17 2.03
CA GLY A 4 6.80 21.76 1.82
C GLY A 4 5.28 21.57 1.84
N PRO A 5 4.72 20.65 1.04
CA PRO A 5 3.28 20.47 0.96
C PRO A 5 2.70 20.27 2.36
N GLU A 6 1.56 20.91 2.65
CA GLU A 6 0.84 20.68 3.89
C GLU A 6 0.30 19.24 3.88
N LEU A 7 1.02 18.36 4.58
CA LEU A 7 0.83 16.90 4.52
C LEU A 7 -0.15 16.38 5.57
N GLY A 8 -0.64 17.21 6.50
CA GLY A 8 -1.51 16.77 7.59
C GLY A 8 -2.85 17.51 7.61
N GLY A 9 -3.97 16.78 7.53
CA GLY A 9 -5.32 17.32 7.80
C GLY A 9 -6.24 17.50 6.58
N GLY A 10 -6.08 16.71 5.51
CA GLY A 10 -6.99 16.74 4.36
C GLY A 10 -8.33 16.05 4.66
N ARG A 11 -9.42 16.53 4.03
CA ARG A 11 -10.72 15.82 4.08
C ARG A 11 -10.56 14.41 3.49
N PRO A 12 -11.25 13.40 4.06
CA PRO A 12 -11.27 12.06 3.49
C PRO A 12 -11.67 12.07 2.01
N ILE A 13 -11.03 11.25 1.21
CA ILE A 13 -11.25 11.18 -0.23
C ILE A 13 -12.19 10.02 -0.54
N ASP A 14 -13.38 10.34 -1.03
CA ASP A 14 -14.45 9.37 -1.33
C ASP A 14 -14.54 8.99 -2.81
N THR A 15 -13.78 9.65 -3.69
CA THR A 15 -13.76 9.44 -5.14
C THR A 15 -12.38 9.00 -5.66
N LEU A 16 -12.38 8.19 -6.74
CA LEU A 16 -11.16 7.74 -7.39
C LEU A 16 -10.37 8.90 -8.00
N ASP A 17 -11.06 9.90 -8.56
CA ASP A 17 -10.41 11.08 -9.12
C ASP A 17 -9.75 11.96 -8.07
N GLY A 18 -10.38 12.13 -6.90
CA GLY A 18 -9.74 12.80 -5.77
C GLY A 18 -8.48 12.06 -5.31
N TYR A 19 -8.51 10.73 -5.34
CA TYR A 19 -7.37 9.89 -4.96
C TYR A 19 -6.20 10.08 -5.93
N PHE A 20 -6.47 10.06 -7.23
CA PHE A 20 -5.46 10.35 -8.25
C PHE A 20 -4.85 11.75 -8.11
N THR A 21 -5.68 12.76 -7.85
CA THR A 21 -5.21 14.15 -7.66
C THR A 21 -4.30 14.25 -6.44
N ARG A 22 -4.68 13.62 -5.31
CA ARG A 22 -3.86 13.66 -4.09
C ARG A 22 -2.57 12.85 -4.23
N TRP A 23 -2.64 11.67 -4.85
CA TRP A 23 -1.46 10.86 -5.14
C TRP A 23 -0.47 11.63 -6.03
N SER A 24 -0.97 12.29 -7.08
CA SER A 24 -0.16 13.11 -7.99
C SER A 24 0.58 14.23 -7.25
N GLN A 25 -0.10 14.94 -6.34
CA GLN A 25 0.51 15.99 -5.52
C GLN A 25 1.66 15.47 -4.64
N LEU A 26 1.55 14.24 -4.11
CA LEU A 26 2.57 13.63 -3.28
C LEU A 26 3.78 13.14 -4.10
N HIS A 27 3.58 12.83 -5.39
CA HIS A 27 4.59 12.26 -6.28
C HIS A 27 5.07 13.26 -7.34
N GLY A 28 5.23 14.54 -6.96
CA GLY A 28 5.84 15.55 -7.82
C GLY A 28 5.01 15.98 -9.03
N GLY A 29 3.69 15.76 -9.00
CA GLY A 29 2.77 16.17 -10.06
C GLY A 29 2.62 15.17 -11.21
N VAL A 30 3.14 13.94 -11.08
CA VAL A 30 2.92 12.88 -12.07
C VAL A 30 1.43 12.59 -12.18
N ASP A 31 0.84 12.75 -13.36
CA ASP A 31 -0.58 12.42 -13.57
C ASP A 31 -0.75 10.91 -13.82
N PRO A 32 -1.35 10.17 -12.87
CA PRO A 32 -1.56 8.74 -13.04
C PRO A 32 -2.51 8.41 -14.20
N ARG A 33 -3.32 9.37 -14.67
CA ARG A 33 -4.23 9.18 -15.81
C ARG A 33 -3.50 9.06 -17.15
N GLY A 34 -2.25 9.54 -17.22
CA GLY A 34 -1.42 9.48 -18.43
C GLY A 34 -0.80 8.10 -18.72
N SER A 35 -0.83 7.18 -17.76
CA SER A 35 -0.31 5.81 -17.92
C SER A 35 -1.35 4.79 -17.54
N TRP A 36 -1.72 3.91 -18.46
CA TRP A 36 -2.70 2.85 -18.21
C TRP A 36 -2.27 1.92 -17.06
N LEU A 37 -0.96 1.71 -16.90
CA LEU A 37 -0.39 0.87 -15.86
C LEU A 37 -0.51 1.54 -14.48
N ILE A 38 -0.10 2.81 -14.36
CA ILE A 38 -0.21 3.57 -13.10
C ILE A 38 -1.68 3.74 -12.72
N ARG A 39 -2.53 4.10 -13.68
CA ARG A 39 -3.99 4.21 -13.48
C ARG A 39 -4.59 2.90 -13.02
N GLY A 40 -4.24 1.77 -13.67
CA GLY A 40 -4.73 0.45 -13.32
C GLY A 40 -4.34 0.06 -11.90
N TRP A 41 -3.07 0.23 -11.56
CA TRP A 41 -2.52 -0.03 -10.23
C TRP A 41 -3.22 0.80 -9.15
N LEU A 42 -3.28 2.12 -9.32
CA LEU A 42 -3.91 3.03 -8.35
C LEU A 42 -5.42 2.81 -8.24
N THR A 43 -6.09 2.39 -9.32
CA THR A 43 -7.51 2.00 -9.26
C THR A 43 -7.70 0.77 -8.39
N LEU A 44 -6.85 -0.24 -8.55
CA LEU A 44 -6.90 -1.45 -7.73
C LEU A 44 -6.62 -1.11 -6.25
N ALA A 45 -5.56 -0.34 -5.99
CA ALA A 45 -5.20 0.11 -4.65
C ALA A 45 -6.36 0.86 -3.98
N TYR A 46 -6.98 1.83 -4.68
CA TYR A 46 -8.14 2.56 -4.18
C TYR A 46 -9.33 1.65 -3.87
N ARG A 47 -9.66 0.70 -4.76
CA ARG A 47 -10.80 -0.21 -4.58
C ARG A 47 -10.61 -1.17 -3.41
N CYS A 48 -9.37 -1.61 -3.16
CA CYS A 48 -9.06 -2.46 -2.01
C CYS A 48 -8.94 -1.66 -0.70
N ALA A 49 -8.41 -0.43 -0.75
CA ALA A 49 -8.24 0.43 0.42
C ALA A 49 -9.54 1.07 0.92
N LYS A 50 -10.46 1.41 0.02
CA LYS A 50 -11.76 2.03 0.36
C LYS A 50 -12.59 1.22 1.38
N PRO A 51 -12.85 -0.09 1.20
CA PRO A 51 -13.59 -0.86 2.19
C PRO A 51 -12.85 -0.94 3.53
N LEU A 52 -11.52 -1.03 3.54
CA LEU A 52 -10.73 -1.04 4.77
C LEU A 52 -10.86 0.27 5.54
N THR A 53 -10.85 1.41 4.85
CA THR A 53 -11.13 2.72 5.47
C THR A 53 -12.55 2.83 6.00
N ALA A 54 -13.53 2.25 5.30
CA ALA A 54 -14.94 2.25 5.71
C ALA A 54 -15.18 1.43 7.00
N VAL A 55 -14.38 0.38 7.23
CA VAL A 55 -14.39 -0.42 8.47
C VAL A 55 -13.60 0.28 9.59
N GLY A 56 -12.99 1.45 9.33
CA GLY A 56 -12.25 2.23 10.31
C GLY A 56 -10.82 1.74 10.55
N LEU A 57 -10.29 0.91 9.65
CA LEU A 57 -8.92 0.41 9.77
C LEU A 57 -7.93 1.55 9.53
N SER A 58 -7.04 1.78 10.51
CA SER A 58 -5.97 2.78 10.37
C SER A 58 -4.87 2.28 9.41
N PRO A 59 -4.07 3.18 8.79
CA PRO A 59 -2.92 2.77 7.98
C PRO A 59 -2.02 1.77 8.70
N ASN A 60 -1.64 2.07 9.95
CA ASN A 60 -0.84 1.16 10.78
C ASN A 60 -1.51 -0.20 11.01
N GLY A 61 -2.85 -0.24 11.07
CA GLY A 61 -3.60 -1.49 11.17
C GLY A 61 -3.48 -2.34 9.90
N VAL A 62 -3.47 -1.71 8.72
CA VAL A 62 -3.20 -2.39 7.44
C VAL A 62 -1.77 -2.93 7.42
N THR A 63 -0.78 -2.13 7.85
CA THR A 63 0.63 -2.56 7.95
C THR A 63 0.77 -3.77 8.88
N VAL A 64 0.16 -3.73 10.06
CA VAL A 64 0.20 -4.85 11.02
C VAL A 64 -0.43 -6.11 10.44
N LEU A 65 -1.57 -6.00 9.75
CA LEU A 65 -2.16 -7.15 9.05
C LEU A 65 -1.24 -7.68 7.95
N GLY A 66 -0.61 -6.79 7.18
CA GLY A 66 0.39 -7.16 6.17
C GLY A 66 1.55 -7.96 6.76
N VAL A 67 2.11 -7.51 7.89
CA VAL A 67 3.19 -8.20 8.61
C VAL A 67 2.73 -9.56 9.14
N LEU A 68 1.51 -9.65 9.69
CA LEU A 68 0.95 -10.92 10.18
C LEU A 68 0.75 -11.92 9.03
N VAL A 69 0.31 -11.46 7.86
CA VAL A 69 0.18 -12.29 6.65
C VAL A 69 1.57 -12.69 6.13
N ALA A 70 2.55 -11.79 6.17
CA ALA A 70 3.93 -12.07 5.74
C ALA A 70 4.61 -13.11 6.64
N ALA A 71 4.31 -13.13 7.93
CA ALA A 71 4.81 -14.13 8.87
C ALA A 71 4.32 -15.57 8.56
N VAL A 72 3.29 -15.73 7.72
CA VAL A 72 2.82 -17.05 7.25
C VAL A 72 3.69 -17.60 6.11
N VAL A 73 4.40 -16.75 5.37
CA VAL A 73 5.24 -17.17 4.23
C VAL A 73 6.33 -18.17 4.63
N PRO A 74 7.12 -17.97 5.71
CA PRO A 74 8.12 -18.94 6.14
C PRO A 74 7.52 -20.29 6.52
N LEU A 75 6.33 -20.30 7.12
CA LEU A 75 5.61 -21.52 7.48
C LEU A 75 5.21 -22.32 6.22
N LEU A 76 4.66 -21.65 5.20
CA LEU A 76 4.31 -22.29 3.93
C LEU A 76 5.54 -22.81 3.19
N ALA A 77 6.63 -22.03 3.19
CA ALA A 77 7.89 -22.46 2.57
C ALA A 77 8.47 -23.69 3.28
N TRP A 78 8.46 -23.71 4.62
CA TRP A 78 8.90 -24.86 5.42
C TRP A 78 8.09 -26.12 5.12
N LEU A 79 6.75 -26.01 5.09
CA LEU A 79 5.87 -27.13 4.73
C LEU A 79 6.15 -27.68 3.32
N GLY A 80 6.44 -26.80 2.36
CA GLY A 80 6.79 -27.19 0.99
C GLY A 80 8.08 -27.99 0.89
N VAL A 81 9.10 -27.60 1.66
CA VAL A 81 10.38 -28.31 1.73
C VAL A 81 10.22 -29.64 2.46
N GLU A 82 9.57 -29.65 3.63
CA GLU A 82 9.39 -30.84 4.47
C GLU A 82 8.58 -31.93 3.74
N HIS A 83 7.51 -31.55 3.05
CA HIS A 83 6.62 -32.49 2.38
C HIS A 83 6.99 -32.76 0.91
N ALA A 84 8.09 -32.18 0.42
CA ALA A 84 8.52 -32.21 -0.99
C ALA A 84 7.37 -31.88 -1.97
N ASN A 85 6.49 -30.95 -1.58
CA ASN A 85 5.27 -30.63 -2.31
C ASN A 85 5.29 -29.17 -2.75
N SER A 86 5.41 -28.97 -4.07
CA SER A 86 5.51 -27.65 -4.69
C SER A 86 4.26 -26.79 -4.50
N ILE A 87 3.10 -27.35 -4.14
CA ILE A 87 1.88 -26.56 -3.94
C ILE A 87 2.04 -25.54 -2.80
N TRP A 88 2.79 -25.90 -1.75
CA TRP A 88 3.05 -25.01 -0.62
C TRP A 88 4.02 -23.90 -0.98
N LEU A 89 4.96 -24.17 -1.90
CA LEU A 89 5.86 -23.15 -2.44
C LEU A 89 5.12 -22.15 -3.34
N TRP A 90 4.18 -22.64 -4.16
CA TRP A 90 3.27 -21.77 -4.91
C TRP A 90 2.37 -20.93 -4.01
N ALA A 91 1.85 -21.53 -2.93
CA ALA A 91 1.08 -20.80 -1.92
C ALA A 91 1.93 -19.72 -1.24
N ALA A 92 3.18 -20.04 -0.86
CA ALA A 92 4.11 -19.07 -0.28
C ALA A 92 4.36 -17.90 -1.24
N LEU A 93 4.62 -18.17 -2.53
CA LEU A 93 4.78 -17.14 -3.55
C LEU A 93 3.55 -16.22 -3.67
N ILE A 94 2.36 -16.80 -3.72
CA ILE A 94 1.11 -16.03 -3.79
C ILE A 94 0.96 -15.13 -2.56
N VAL A 95 1.20 -15.68 -1.37
CA VAL A 95 1.11 -14.90 -0.11
C VAL A 95 2.16 -13.79 -0.08
N THR A 96 3.38 -14.02 -0.56
CA THR A 96 4.42 -12.98 -0.68
C THR A 96 3.99 -11.84 -1.60
N VAL A 97 3.41 -12.16 -2.76
CA VAL A 97 2.89 -11.12 -3.67
C VAL A 97 1.75 -10.35 -3.00
N LEU A 98 0.86 -11.03 -2.28
CA LEU A 98 -0.22 -10.39 -1.52
C LEU A 98 0.30 -9.49 -0.40
N THR A 99 1.41 -9.82 0.24
CA THR A 99 1.99 -8.97 1.30
C THR A 99 2.57 -7.68 0.73
N GLY A 100 3.22 -7.72 -0.44
CA GLY A 100 3.67 -6.50 -1.12
C GLY A 100 2.51 -5.63 -1.61
N LEU A 101 1.38 -6.25 -1.97
CA LEU A 101 0.14 -5.52 -2.28
C LEU A 101 -0.46 -4.83 -1.04
N LEU A 102 -0.41 -5.48 0.13
CA LEU A 102 -0.92 -4.92 1.39
C LEU A 102 -0.09 -3.73 1.88
N ASP A 103 1.23 -3.74 1.64
CA ASP A 103 2.12 -2.62 1.93
C ASP A 103 1.74 -1.37 1.11
N ASN A 104 1.52 -1.52 -0.20
CA ASN A 104 0.99 -0.44 -1.04
C ASN A 104 -0.41 0.05 -0.59
N LEU A 105 -1.16 -0.82 0.09
CA LEU A 105 -2.51 -0.53 0.54
C LEU A 105 -2.54 0.38 1.76
N ASP A 106 -1.55 0.32 2.65
CA ASP A 106 -1.49 1.20 3.82
C ASP A 106 -1.29 2.67 3.41
N GLY A 107 -0.47 2.92 2.38
CA GLY A 107 -0.26 4.21 1.75
C GLY A 107 -1.54 4.71 1.08
N ALA A 108 -2.26 3.83 0.36
CA ALA A 108 -3.57 4.17 -0.19
C ALA A 108 -4.60 4.51 0.89
N VAL A 109 -4.65 3.74 1.99
CA VAL A 109 -5.50 4.01 3.16
C VAL A 109 -5.11 5.34 3.82
N ALA A 110 -3.82 5.67 3.92
CA ALA A 110 -3.35 6.95 4.47
C ALA A 110 -3.77 8.14 3.60
N VAL A 111 -3.67 8.01 2.27
CA VAL A 111 -4.11 9.03 1.31
C VAL A 111 -5.63 9.21 1.36
N ILE A 112 -6.40 8.12 1.35
CA ILE A 112 -7.87 8.15 1.39
C ILE A 112 -8.39 8.72 2.72
N SER A 113 -7.78 8.31 3.84
CA SER A 113 -8.20 8.75 5.18
C SER A 113 -7.69 10.14 5.57
N GLY A 114 -6.89 10.80 4.71
CA GLY A 114 -6.28 12.10 5.02
C GLY A 114 -5.22 12.04 6.14
N ARG A 115 -4.75 10.83 6.49
CA ARG A 115 -3.76 10.56 7.55
C ARG A 115 -2.34 10.39 7.01
N THR A 116 -2.03 10.98 5.86
CA THR A 116 -0.66 11.06 5.37
C THR A 116 0.21 11.76 6.42
N SER A 117 1.28 11.12 6.88
CA SER A 117 2.19 11.71 7.87
C SER A 117 3.55 11.99 7.25
N ARG A 118 4.21 13.07 7.69
CA ARG A 118 5.60 13.38 7.30
C ARG A 118 6.56 12.23 7.62
N ALA A 119 6.30 11.49 8.70
CA ALA A 119 7.11 10.35 9.10
C ALA A 119 7.00 9.19 8.09
N GLY A 120 5.79 8.89 7.61
CA GLY A 120 5.56 7.86 6.59
C GLY A 120 6.23 8.18 5.26
N TYR A 121 6.14 9.43 4.79
CA TYR A 121 6.82 9.88 3.57
C TYR A 121 8.35 9.75 3.67
N VAL A 122 8.93 10.08 4.83
CA VAL A 122 10.38 9.96 5.05
C VAL A 122 10.82 8.49 5.14
N LEU A 123 10.02 7.63 5.80
CA LEU A 123 10.29 6.18 5.86
C LEU A 123 10.25 5.54 4.46
N ASP A 124 9.25 5.89 3.66
CA ASP A 124 9.09 5.43 2.27
C ASP A 124 10.28 5.89 1.39
N SER A 125 10.66 7.17 1.50
CA SER A 125 11.83 7.73 0.79
C SER A 125 13.17 7.09 1.18
N VAL A 126 13.26 6.55 2.40
CA VAL A 126 14.47 5.86 2.88
C VAL A 126 14.43 4.40 2.44
N ALA A 127 13.28 3.73 2.52
CA ALA A 127 13.10 2.35 2.04
C ALA A 127 13.40 2.23 0.53
N ASP A 128 12.92 3.16 -0.28
CA ASP A 128 13.20 3.24 -1.74
C ASP A 128 14.69 3.42 -2.05
N ARG A 129 15.51 3.86 -1.09
CA ARG A 129 16.96 3.99 -1.25
C ARG A 129 17.74 2.75 -0.84
N PHE A 130 17.10 1.83 -0.12
CA PHE A 130 17.73 0.60 0.37
C PHE A 130 17.21 -0.67 -0.31
N SER A 131 16.11 -0.60 -1.06
CA SER A 131 15.72 -1.62 -2.04
C SER A 131 16.47 -1.44 -3.37
#